data_AF-A0A0M0GHD6-F1
#
_entry.id   AF-A0A0M0GHD6-F1
#
_cell.length_a   1.000
_cell.length_b   1.000
_cell.length_c   1.000
_cell.angle_alpha   90.00
_cell.angle_beta   90.00
_cell.angle_gamma   90.00
#
_symmetry.space_group_name_H-M   'P 1'
#
loop_
_entity.id
_entity.type
_entity.pdbx_description
1 polymer ?
#
loop_
_entity_poly.entity_id
_entity_poly.type
_entity_poly.pdbx_seq_one_letter_code
_entity_poly.pdbx_strand_id
1 'polypeptide(L)'
;MNREVLILICSWVLSLYLLLRYIPIESKRLAWITFIFVHAIAWIHEYLQLVFGLVEFPYREFNKATNMSFSLHYIVYPTFAVFFILFYPKEKAARGTFLYYLLFSMGITTYSYLLEKYSLLYHYIHWNWFIGLITNMIILYVVKIYIYWFKKGLV
;
A
#
# COMPACT_ATOMS: atom_id res chain seq x y z
N MET A 1 9.48 22.46 11.29
CA MET A 1 8.78 21.59 10.31
C MET A 1 7.88 20.65 11.09
N ASN A 2 6.61 20.52 10.73
CA ASN A 2 5.68 19.62 11.43
C ASN A 2 6.18 18.17 11.34
N ARG A 3 6.00 17.39 12.42
CA ARG A 3 6.47 15.99 12.49
C ARG A 3 5.87 15.15 11.38
N GLU A 4 4.61 15.41 11.06
CA GLU A 4 3.82 14.75 10.02
C GLU A 4 4.47 14.97 8.64
N VAL A 5 4.84 16.22 8.32
CA VAL A 5 5.51 16.56 7.06
C VAL A 5 6.85 15.84 6.95
N LEU A 6 7.62 15.78 8.04
CA LEU A 6 8.90 15.06 8.05
C LEU A 6 8.70 13.57 7.78
N ILE A 7 7.71 12.94 8.43
CA ILE A 7 7.37 11.53 8.20
C ILE A 7 6.99 11.31 6.73
N LEU A 8 6.14 12.16 6.16
CA LEU A 8 5.71 12.04 4.76
C LEU A 8 6.89 12.18 3.78
N ILE A 9 7.76 13.17 3.98
CA ILE A 9 8.96 13.37 3.13
C ILE A 9 9.90 12.16 3.26
N CYS A 10 10.14 11.67 4.48
CA CYS A 10 10.97 10.48 4.69
C CYS A 10 10.37 9.25 3.99
N SER A 11 9.06 9.05 4.11
CA SER A 11 8.36 7.94 3.44
C SER A 11 8.42 8.07 1.92
N TRP A 12 8.27 9.27 1.36
CA TRP A 12 8.44 9.52 -0.07
C TRP A 12 9.85 9.19 -0.54
N VAL A 13 10.86 9.77 0.11
CA VAL A 13 12.27 9.57 -0.26
C VAL A 13 12.63 8.10 -0.18
N LEU A 14 12.21 7.40 0.87
CA LEU A 14 12.44 5.97 1.02
C LEU A 14 11.73 5.17 -0.09
N SER A 15 10.44 5.44 -0.34
CA SER A 15 9.68 4.75 -1.40
C SER A 15 10.32 4.95 -2.78
N LEU A 16 10.64 6.20 -3.14
CA LEU A 16 11.29 6.51 -4.41
C LEU A 16 12.68 5.89 -4.53
N TYR A 17 13.48 5.97 -3.46
CA TYR A 17 14.80 5.31 -3.42
C TYR A 17 14.66 3.81 -3.65
N LEU A 18 13.72 3.16 -2.97
CA LEU A 18 13.50 1.72 -3.11
C LEU A 18 13.08 1.36 -4.55
N LEU A 19 12.09 2.08 -5.11
CA LEU A 19 11.62 1.87 -6.47
C LEU A 19 12.73 2.07 -7.51
N LEU A 20 13.55 3.12 -7.38
CA LEU A 20 14.61 3.41 -8.35
C LEU A 20 15.81 2.47 -8.22
N ARG A 21 16.16 2.05 -7.00
CA ARG A 21 17.38 1.26 -6.74
C ARG A 21 17.18 -0.24 -6.92
N TYR A 22 16.04 -0.80 -6.50
CA TYR A 22 15.85 -2.25 -6.39
C TYR A 22 15.00 -2.86 -7.50
N ILE A 23 14.39 -2.05 -8.38
CA ILE A 23 13.61 -2.58 -9.50
C ILE A 23 14.55 -2.87 -10.69
N PRO A 24 14.74 -4.15 -11.07
CA PRO A 24 15.57 -4.50 -12.22
C PRO A 24 14.92 -4.01 -13.52
N ILE A 25 15.74 -3.65 -14.51
CA ILE A 25 15.29 -3.06 -15.78
C ILE A 25 14.26 -3.95 -16.48
N GLU A 26 14.48 -5.26 -16.47
CA GLU A 26 13.60 -6.27 -17.07
C GLU A 26 12.19 -6.31 -16.47
N SER A 27 12.05 -5.91 -15.20
CA SER A 27 10.77 -5.92 -14.48
C SER A 27 10.12 -4.55 -14.35
N LYS A 28 10.70 -3.49 -14.94
CA LYS A 28 10.16 -2.12 -14.85
C LYS A 28 8.72 -2.03 -15.34
N ARG A 29 8.40 -2.67 -16.47
CA ARG A 29 7.04 -2.65 -17.03
C ARG A 29 6.02 -3.23 -16.04
N LEU A 30 6.36 -4.38 -15.43
CA LEU A 30 5.51 -5.03 -14.43
C LEU A 30 5.31 -4.12 -13.22
N ALA A 31 6.41 -3.55 -12.71
CA ALA A 31 6.37 -2.62 -11.58
C ALA A 31 5.50 -1.38 -11.86
N TRP A 32 5.64 -0.75 -13.03
CA TRP A 32 4.83 0.41 -13.40
C TRP A 32 3.33 0.12 -13.46
N ILE A 33 2.95 -1.02 -14.06
CA ILE A 33 1.54 -1.42 -14.13
C ILE A 33 1.01 -1.76 -12.74
N THR A 34 1.80 -2.44 -11.91
CA THR A 34 1.42 -2.69 -10.51
C THR A 34 1.22 -1.38 -9.76
N PHE A 35 2.15 -0.43 -9.90
CA PHE A 35 2.08 0.87 -9.23
C PHE A 35 0.79 1.63 -9.59
N ILE A 36 0.51 1.78 -10.89
CA ILE A 36 -0.68 2.50 -11.39
C ILE A 36 -1.99 1.78 -11.03
N PHE A 37 -2.01 0.45 -11.10
CA PHE A 37 -3.21 -0.30 -10.73
C PHE A 37 -3.50 -0.18 -9.22
N VAL A 38 -2.47 -0.27 -8.39
CA VAL A 38 -2.61 -0.17 -6.95
C VAL A 38 -3.00 1.25 -6.55
N HIS A 39 -2.55 2.28 -7.26
CA HIS A 39 -3.06 3.65 -7.08
C HIS A 39 -4.58 3.72 -7.13
N ALA A 40 -5.18 3.13 -8.17
CA ALA A 40 -6.63 3.15 -8.35
C ALA A 40 -7.34 2.39 -7.21
N ILE A 41 -6.83 1.23 -6.81
CA ILE A 41 -7.40 0.46 -5.70
C ILE A 41 -7.24 1.18 -4.36
N ALA A 42 -6.07 1.76 -4.10
CA ALA A 42 -5.76 2.43 -2.85
C ALA A 42 -6.73 3.61 -2.61
N TRP A 43 -7.03 4.36 -3.67
CA TRP A 43 -8.01 5.45 -3.60
C TRP A 43 -9.42 4.96 -3.26
N ILE A 44 -9.88 3.89 -3.92
CA ILE A 44 -11.19 3.28 -3.61
C ILE A 44 -11.20 2.76 -2.17
N HIS A 45 -10.12 2.10 -1.74
CA HIS A 45 -10.00 1.55 -0.41
C HIS A 45 -10.10 2.64 0.67
N GLU A 46 -9.33 3.72 0.51
CA GLU A 46 -9.31 4.85 1.44
C GLU A 46 -10.66 5.59 1.46
N TYR A 47 -11.28 5.78 0.30
CA TYR A 47 -12.62 6.36 0.21
C TYR A 47 -13.65 5.54 0.99
N LEU A 48 -13.63 4.21 0.84
CA LEU A 48 -14.53 3.32 1.60
C LEU A 48 -14.25 3.42 3.11
N GLN A 49 -12.98 3.49 3.54
CA GLN A 49 -12.65 3.67 4.95
C GLN A 49 -13.24 4.95 5.53
N LEU A 50 -13.22 6.05 4.78
CA LEU A 50 -13.82 7.32 5.20
C LEU A 50 -15.35 7.26 5.25
N VAL A 51 -15.98 6.75 4.19
CA VAL A 51 -17.45 6.70 4.09
C VAL A 51 -18.06 5.83 5.19
N PHE A 52 -17.39 4.73 5.56
CA PHE A 52 -17.83 3.86 6.65
C PHE A 52 -17.36 4.33 8.04
N GLY A 53 -16.70 5.49 8.15
CA GLY A 53 -16.22 6.02 9.43
C GLY A 53 -15.23 5.08 10.12
N LEU A 54 -14.41 4.35 9.36
CA LEU A 54 -13.44 3.41 9.90
C LEU A 54 -12.17 4.13 10.37
N VAL A 55 -11.74 5.11 9.58
CA VAL A 55 -10.50 5.85 9.74
C VAL A 55 -10.76 7.33 9.46
N GLU A 56 -10.05 8.21 10.16
CA GLU A 56 -9.94 9.63 9.86
C GLU A 56 -8.49 10.05 9.67
N PHE A 57 -8.29 11.15 8.96
CA PHE A 57 -6.98 11.75 8.70
C PHE A 57 -6.96 13.17 9.29
N PRO A 58 -6.52 13.34 10.57
CA PRO A 58 -6.49 14.65 11.21
C PRO A 58 -5.54 15.64 10.49
N TYR A 59 -4.34 15.19 10.14
CA TYR A 59 -3.43 15.91 9.26
C TYR A 59 -3.62 15.47 7.81
N ARG A 60 -3.84 16.43 6.92
CA ARG A 60 -4.07 16.21 5.48
C ARG A 60 -3.26 17.19 4.66
N GLU A 61 -2.59 16.70 3.63
CA GLU A 61 -1.81 17.53 2.70
C GLU A 61 -2.72 18.47 1.91
N PHE A 62 -3.88 17.97 1.51
CA PHE A 62 -4.87 18.71 0.72
C PHE A 62 -6.18 18.90 1.49
N ASN A 63 -6.10 19.48 2.69
CA ASN A 63 -7.24 19.65 3.60
C ASN A 63 -8.47 20.36 3.02
N LYS A 64 -8.30 21.20 2.00
CA LYS A 64 -9.40 21.89 1.29
C LYS A 64 -10.02 21.07 0.16
N ALA A 65 -9.31 20.06 -0.36
CA ALA A 65 -9.73 19.31 -1.55
C ALA A 65 -10.27 17.92 -1.20
N THR A 66 -9.70 17.27 -0.19
CA THR A 66 -10.08 15.90 0.19
C THR A 66 -9.95 15.65 1.69
N ASN A 67 -10.75 14.69 2.18
CA ASN A 67 -10.63 14.13 3.52
C ASN A 67 -9.63 12.96 3.60
N MET A 68 -8.97 12.62 2.50
CA MET A 68 -8.01 11.53 2.36
C MET A 68 -6.56 11.95 2.64
N SER A 69 -5.71 10.98 2.98
CA SER A 69 -4.25 11.07 2.98
C SER A 69 -3.66 10.70 1.61
N PHE A 70 -3.11 11.71 0.95
CA PHE A 70 -2.59 11.53 -0.40
C PHE A 70 -1.28 10.74 -0.42
N SER A 71 -0.25 11.18 0.31
CA SER A 71 1.10 10.62 0.20
C SER A 71 1.19 9.13 0.55
N LEU A 72 0.45 8.72 1.58
CA LEU A 72 0.52 7.36 2.10
C LEU A 72 -0.11 6.36 1.13
N HIS A 73 -1.29 6.69 0.59
CA HIS A 73 -2.01 5.82 -0.34
C HIS A 73 -1.52 5.93 -1.79
N TYR A 74 -0.91 7.05 -2.17
CA TYR A 74 -0.43 7.24 -3.54
C TYR A 74 1.03 6.90 -3.74
N ILE A 75 1.88 6.81 -2.72
CA ILE A 75 3.30 6.47 -2.96
C ILE A 75 3.71 5.28 -2.13
N VAL A 76 3.47 5.34 -0.83
CA VAL A 76 3.93 4.30 0.08
C VAL A 76 3.22 2.98 -0.19
N TYR A 77 1.88 2.98 -0.24
CA TYR A 77 1.09 1.77 -0.45
C TYR A 77 1.36 1.09 -1.81
N PRO A 78 1.38 1.81 -2.96
CA PRO A 78 1.76 1.21 -4.24
C PRO A 78 3.19 0.65 -4.24
N THR A 79 4.13 1.29 -3.52
CA THR A 79 5.50 0.77 -3.40
C THR A 79 5.53 -0.61 -2.75
N PHE A 80 4.79 -0.82 -1.65
CA PHE A 80 4.68 -2.14 -1.03
C PHE A 80 4.12 -3.19 -2.00
N ALA A 81 3.06 -2.83 -2.74
CA ALA A 81 2.44 -3.75 -3.68
C ALA A 81 3.34 -4.08 -4.88
N VAL A 82 4.15 -3.14 -5.36
CA VAL A 82 5.17 -3.39 -6.40
C VAL A 82 6.15 -4.45 -5.92
N PHE A 83 6.73 -4.29 -4.72
CA PHE A 83 7.65 -5.28 -4.18
C PHE A 83 6.98 -6.62 -3.89
N PHE A 84 5.73 -6.60 -3.44
CA PHE A 84 4.94 -7.82 -3.26
C PHE A 84 4.85 -8.63 -4.56
N ILE A 85 4.56 -7.98 -5.69
CA ILE A 85 4.47 -8.64 -7.00
C ILE A 85 5.84 -9.08 -7.52
N LEU A 86 6.87 -8.24 -7.39
CA LEU A 86 8.21 -8.54 -7.91
C LEU A 86 8.85 -9.73 -7.21
N PHE A 87 8.70 -9.81 -5.88
CA PHE A 87 9.26 -10.90 -5.08
C PHE A 87 8.27 -12.07 -4.88
N TYR A 88 7.14 -12.05 -5.58
CA TYR A 88 6.13 -13.08 -5.43
C TYR A 88 6.69 -14.47 -5.81
N PRO A 89 6.61 -15.48 -4.93
CA PRO A 89 7.18 -16.78 -5.20
C PRO A 89 6.37 -17.55 -6.26
N LYS A 90 7.00 -17.98 -7.35
CA LYS A 90 6.34 -18.72 -8.45
C LYS A 90 6.06 -20.20 -8.13
N GLU A 91 6.90 -20.84 -7.30
CA GLU A 91 6.90 -22.31 -7.13
C GLU A 91 6.71 -22.77 -5.67
N LYS A 92 6.20 -21.90 -4.78
CA LYS A 92 5.99 -22.28 -3.37
C LYS A 92 4.68 -23.03 -3.16
N ALA A 93 4.72 -24.03 -2.29
CA ALA A 93 3.52 -24.69 -1.75
C ALA A 93 2.54 -23.66 -1.18
N ALA A 94 1.24 -23.99 -1.16
CA ALA A 94 0.17 -23.08 -0.73
C ALA A 94 0.43 -22.38 0.62
N ARG A 95 1.06 -23.09 1.58
CA ARG A 95 1.51 -22.55 2.87
C ARG A 95 2.54 -21.43 2.73
N GLY A 96 3.54 -21.59 1.87
CA GLY A 96 4.57 -20.58 1.63
C GLY A 96 4.00 -19.32 0.97
N THR A 97 3.00 -19.49 0.10
CA THR A 97 2.26 -18.38 -0.48
C THR A 97 1.45 -17.63 0.59
N PHE A 98 0.71 -18.35 1.43
CA PHE A 98 -0.08 -17.73 2.51
C PHE A 98 0.80 -16.91 3.46
N LEU A 99 1.94 -17.45 3.90
CA LEU A 99 2.89 -16.74 4.76
C LEU A 99 3.45 -15.48 4.09
N TYR A 100 3.66 -15.52 2.77
CA TYR A 100 4.12 -14.36 2.01
C TYR A 100 3.09 -13.22 2.01
N TYR A 101 1.81 -13.54 1.76
CA TYR A 101 0.71 -12.58 1.91
C TYR A 101 0.65 -12.02 3.32
N LEU A 102 0.71 -12.90 4.32
CA LEU A 102 0.61 -12.53 5.72
C LEU A 102 1.74 -11.57 6.11
N LEU A 103 2.98 -11.83 5.69
CA LEU A 103 4.13 -10.99 6.00
C LEU A 103 4.02 -9.59 5.39
N PHE A 104 3.63 -9.49 4.11
CA PHE A 104 3.44 -8.19 3.46
C PHE A 104 2.27 -7.41 4.07
N SER A 105 1.13 -8.06 4.30
CA SER A 105 -0.01 -7.42 4.95
C SER A 105 0.31 -6.99 6.38
N MET A 106 1.05 -7.79 7.14
CA MET A 106 1.54 -7.40 8.48
C MET A 106 2.43 -6.17 8.40
N GLY A 107 3.34 -6.10 7.43
CA GLY A 107 4.22 -4.94 7.24
C GLY A 107 3.43 -3.65 6.98
N ILE A 108 2.46 -3.71 6.05
CA ILE A 108 1.62 -2.56 5.70
C ILE A 108 0.76 -2.13 6.91
N THR A 109 0.05 -3.07 7.54
CA THR A 109 -0.83 -2.77 8.66
C THR A 109 -0.05 -2.27 9.87
N THR A 110 1.12 -2.85 10.16
CA THR A 110 1.99 -2.38 11.26
C THR A 110 2.52 -0.98 10.98
N TYR A 111 2.91 -0.68 9.74
CA TYR A 111 3.30 0.67 9.35
C TYR A 111 2.15 1.67 9.59
N SER A 112 0.94 1.34 9.15
CA SER A 112 -0.26 2.17 9.38
C SER A 112 -0.56 2.37 10.87
N TYR A 113 -0.43 1.31 11.68
CA TYR A 113 -0.63 1.39 13.14
C TYR A 113 0.44 2.25 13.83
N LEU A 114 1.70 2.18 13.39
CA LEU A 114 2.75 3.05 13.91
C LEU A 114 2.48 4.53 13.57
N LEU A 115 1.97 4.80 12.37
CA LEU A 115 1.58 6.16 11.99
C LEU A 115 0.44 6.68 12.87
N GLU A 116 -0.59 5.86 13.12
CA GLU A 116 -1.69 6.21 14.02
C GLU A 116 -1.19 6.52 15.45
N LYS A 117 -0.27 5.71 15.98
CA LYS A 117 0.22 5.86 17.35
C LYS A 117 1.15 7.07 17.55
N TYR A 118 1.95 7.41 16.53
CA TYR A 118 3.02 8.41 16.67
C TYR A 118 2.82 9.69 15.85
N SER A 119 1.73 9.80 15.09
CA SER A 119 1.46 10.96 14.24
C SER A 119 -0.03 11.22 14.07
N LEU A 120 -0.36 12.41 13.58
CA LEU A 120 -1.72 12.77 13.21
C LEU A 120 -2.08 12.36 11.76
N LEU A 121 -1.27 11.48 11.15
CA LEU A 121 -1.48 11.00 9.78
C LEU A 121 -2.54 9.90 9.68
N TYR A 122 -2.95 9.30 10.79
CA TYR A 122 -4.02 8.30 10.85
C TYR A 122 -4.72 8.40 12.19
N HIS A 123 -6.03 8.21 12.20
CA HIS A 123 -6.81 8.02 13.41
C HIS A 123 -7.81 6.90 13.20
N TYR A 124 -7.75 5.85 14.01
CA TYR A 124 -8.67 4.72 13.91
C TYR A 124 -9.91 4.95 14.76
N ILE A 125 -11.08 4.87 14.13
CA ILE A 125 -12.38 5.01 14.80
C ILE A 125 -12.96 3.61 15.06
N HIS A 126 -13.29 2.92 13.97
CA HIS A 126 -13.81 1.54 13.98
C HIS A 126 -12.86 0.58 13.26
N TRP A 127 -11.68 1.06 12.91
CA TRP A 127 -10.61 0.24 12.34
C TRP A 127 -9.78 -0.38 13.45
N ASN A 128 -9.33 -1.61 13.22
CA ASN A 128 -8.35 -2.25 14.08
C ASN A 128 -7.30 -2.96 13.22
N TRP A 129 -6.20 -3.34 13.87
CA TRP A 129 -5.07 -3.96 13.19
C TRP A 129 -5.46 -5.25 12.45
N PHE A 130 -6.35 -6.08 13.00
CA PHE A 130 -6.79 -7.31 12.34
C PHE A 130 -7.64 -7.06 11.09
N ILE A 131 -8.55 -6.08 11.12
CA ILE A 131 -9.33 -5.67 9.95
C ILE A 131 -8.35 -5.20 8.86
N GLY A 132 -7.38 -4.35 9.21
CA GLY A 132 -6.36 -3.91 8.26
C GLY A 132 -5.54 -5.04 7.66
N LEU A 133 -5.15 -6.03 8.47
CA LEU A 133 -4.47 -7.22 7.99
C LEU A 133 -5.30 -7.97 6.92
N ILE A 134 -6.56 -8.26 7.22
CA ILE A 134 -7.45 -9.00 6.32
C ILE A 134 -7.71 -8.20 5.04
N THR A 135 -8.01 -6.90 5.15
CA THR A 135 -8.26 -6.04 4.00
C THR A 135 -7.03 -5.95 3.10
N ASN A 136 -5.83 -5.80 3.67
CA ASN A 136 -4.58 -5.80 2.89
C ASN A 136 -4.33 -7.13 2.18
N MET A 137 -4.64 -8.27 2.81
CA MET A 137 -4.55 -9.57 2.14
C MET A 137 -5.48 -9.66 0.93
N ILE A 138 -6.73 -9.17 1.05
CA ILE A 138 -7.70 -9.13 -0.04
C ILE A 138 -7.20 -8.22 -1.17
N ILE A 139 -6.73 -7.01 -0.85
CA ILE A 139 -6.22 -6.06 -1.85
C ILE A 139 -5.02 -6.65 -2.60
N LEU A 140 -4.03 -7.19 -1.89
CA LEU A 140 -2.86 -7.82 -2.52
C LEU A 140 -3.27 -9.04 -3.38
N TYR A 141 -4.34 -9.74 -3.01
CA TYR A 141 -4.86 -10.85 -3.80
C TYR A 141 -5.48 -10.36 -5.12
N VAL A 142 -6.29 -9.31 -5.07
CA VAL A 142 -6.86 -8.66 -6.26
C VAL A 142 -5.75 -8.11 -7.16
N VAL A 143 -4.75 -7.44 -6.58
CA VAL A 143 -3.57 -6.95 -7.32
C VAL A 143 -2.86 -8.09 -8.03
N LYS A 144 -2.62 -9.23 -7.35
CA LYS A 144 -2.00 -10.38 -7.99
C LYS A 144 -2.82 -10.90 -9.18
N ILE A 145 -4.14 -11.09 -9.00
CA ILE A 145 -5.01 -11.59 -10.08
C ILE A 145 -4.88 -10.69 -11.30
N TYR A 146 -5.05 -9.38 -11.12
CA TYR A 146 -4.98 -8.43 -12.21
C TYR A 146 -3.63 -8.44 -12.92
N ILE A 147 -2.54 -8.40 -12.16
CA ILE A 147 -1.19 -8.33 -12.74
C ILE A 147 -0.81 -9.63 -13.46
N TYR A 148 -1.21 -10.79 -12.94
CA TYR A 148 -0.95 -12.07 -13.60
C TYR A 148 -1.82 -12.25 -14.85
N TRP A 149 -3.07 -11.78 -14.81
CA TRP A 149 -3.92 -11.71 -15.99
C TRP A 149 -3.28 -10.81 -17.07
N PHE A 150 -2.84 -9.61 -16.70
CA PHE A 150 -2.18 -8.68 -17.62
C PHE A 150 -0.92 -9.30 -18.21
N LYS A 151 -0.08 -9.94 -17.37
CA LYS A 151 1.14 -10.62 -17.81
C LYS A 151 0.87 -11.75 -18.79
N LYS A 152 -0.22 -12.52 -18.61
CA LYS A 152 -0.59 -13.60 -19.53
C LYS A 152 -0.95 -13.09 -20.92
N GLY A 153 -1.58 -11.90 -21.01
CA GLY A 153 -1.92 -11.26 -22.28
C GLY A 153 -0.75 -10.56 -23.00
N LEU A 154 0.46 -10.58 -22.41
CA LEU A 154 1.68 -10.04 -23.02
C LEU A 154 2.53 -11.09 -23.75
N VAL A 155 2.04 -12.33 -23.85
CA VAL A 155 2.69 -13.44 -24.57
C VAL A 155 2.09 -13.55 -25.97
#